data_AF-A0A519UYC2-F1
#
_entry.id   AF-A0A519UYC2-F1
#
_cell.length_a   1.000
_cell.length_b   1.000
_cell.length_c   1.000
_cell.angle_alpha   90.00
_cell.angle_beta   90.00
_cell.angle_gamma   90.00
#
_symmetry.space_group_name_H-M   'P 1'
#
loop_
_entity.id
_entity.type
_entity.pdbx_description
1 polymer ?
#
loop_
_entity_poly.entity_id
_entity_poly.type
_entity_poly.pdbx_seq_one_letter_code
_entity_poly.pdbx_strand_id
1 'polypeptide(L)'
;MVFVLSKILLFLLKPLVWVVFFFLLAVGTKNFKRCKRLLITGLVLLVFFSNSFIVGKFFNLYESPYPTDQKADVGIVLGGFSNINERNNKVKFGWAGDRLFQAISLYKSGRINKILITSGSANLIDKTVKEGDLVFDYLKQIGIPETDILIENQGRNTIENASLSFLLIKKINPDAKVLVITSAWHIPRARIAFSKYFNKVAYYPTNYIGKTSYDFSSYVIPSAEALSNWELLFKEWIGLLVDRLRT
;
A
#
# COMPACT_ATOMS: atom_id res chain seq x y z
N MET A 1 -7.08 19.25 11.98
CA MET A 1 -8.45 19.04 11.50
C MET A 1 -8.53 18.06 10.32
N VAL A 2 -7.76 18.24 9.24
CA VAL A 2 -7.76 17.33 8.06
C VAL A 2 -7.44 15.86 8.40
N PHE A 3 -6.53 15.61 9.35
CA PHE A 3 -6.17 14.23 9.76
C PHE A 3 -7.29 13.49 10.49
N VAL A 4 -8.01 14.17 11.39
CA VAL A 4 -9.15 13.55 12.10
C VAL A 4 -10.28 13.29 11.11
N LEU A 5 -10.53 14.25 10.21
CA LEU A 5 -11.54 14.10 9.17
C LEU A 5 -11.23 12.93 8.23
N SER A 6 -9.97 12.72 7.86
CA SER A 6 -9.58 11.58 7.01
C SER A 6 -9.76 10.24 7.73
N LYS A 7 -9.52 10.17 9.05
CA LYS A 7 -9.78 8.96 9.85
C LYS A 7 -11.27 8.64 9.97
N ILE A 8 -12.10 9.66 10.22
CA ILE A 8 -13.57 9.50 10.26
C ILE A 8 -14.09 9.06 8.89
N LEU A 9 -13.63 9.70 7.81
CA LEU A 9 -14.01 9.33 6.46
C LEU A 9 -13.65 7.88 6.14
N LEU A 10 -12.40 7.48 6.42
CA LEU A 10 -11.97 6.10 6.21
C LEU A 10 -12.74 5.09 7.07
N PHE A 11 -13.10 5.46 8.31
CA PHE A 11 -13.96 4.62 9.15
C PHE A 11 -15.35 4.44 8.55
N LEU A 12 -15.98 5.54 8.12
CA LEU A 12 -17.32 5.52 7.52
C LEU A 12 -17.37 4.77 6.19
N LEU A 13 -16.24 4.52 5.54
CA LEU A 13 -16.18 3.80 4.27
C LEU A 13 -15.90 2.31 4.43
N LYS A 14 -15.67 1.82 5.65
CA LYS A 14 -15.47 0.39 5.89
C LYS A 14 -16.78 -0.35 5.58
N PRO A 15 -16.78 -1.36 4.68
CA PRO A 15 -18.00 -2.10 4.36
C PRO A 15 -18.68 -2.71 5.58
N LEU A 16 -17.90 -3.17 6.56
CA LEU A 16 -18.43 -3.75 7.79
C LEU A 16 -19.23 -2.73 8.62
N VAL A 17 -18.84 -1.45 8.61
CA VAL A 17 -19.59 -0.39 9.30
C VAL A 17 -20.96 -0.21 8.65
N TRP A 18 -21.08 -0.31 7.32
CA TRP A 18 -22.37 -0.26 6.63
C TRP A 18 -23.25 -1.44 7.02
N VAL A 19 -22.70 -2.66 7.04
CA VAL A 19 -23.43 -3.87 7.44
C VAL A 19 -23.98 -3.73 8.86
N VAL A 20 -23.13 -3.36 9.82
CA VAL A 20 -23.52 -3.18 11.22
C VAL A 20 -24.57 -2.07 11.35
N PHE A 21 -24.40 -0.95 10.65
CA PHE A 21 -25.37 0.14 10.64
C PHE A 21 -26.77 -0.32 10.20
N PHE A 22 -26.87 -1.08 9.11
CA PHE A 22 -28.16 -1.59 8.64
C PHE A 22 -28.79 -2.59 9.62
N PHE A 23 -28.00 -3.44 10.27
CA PHE A 23 -28.52 -4.35 11.30
C PHE A 23 -29.00 -3.62 12.55
N LEU A 24 -28.28 -2.60 13.02
CA LEU A 24 -28.73 -1.77 14.15
C LEU A 24 -30.03 -1.03 13.83
N LEU A 25 -30.17 -0.47 12.63
CA LEU A 25 -31.42 0.14 12.19
C LEU A 25 -32.58 -0.85 12.11
N ALA A 26 -32.30 -2.11 11.75
CA ALA A 26 -33.30 -3.16 11.69
C ALA A 26 -33.84 -3.52 13.09
N VAL A 27 -32.95 -3.59 14.10
CA VAL A 27 -33.34 -3.82 15.50
C VAL A 27 -34.14 -2.64 16.05
N GLY A 28 -33.79 -1.41 15.68
CA GLY A 28 -34.45 -0.20 16.20
C GLY A 28 -35.85 0.08 15.62
N THR A 29 -36.29 -0.62 14.57
CA THR A 29 -37.58 -0.34 13.92
C THR A 29 -38.70 -1.26 14.37
N LYS A 30 -39.86 -0.68 14.73
CA LYS A 30 -41.08 -1.44 15.06
C LYS A 30 -41.86 -1.90 13.82
N ASN A 31 -41.50 -1.43 12.63
CA ASN A 31 -42.20 -1.76 11.39
C ASN A 31 -41.60 -3.03 10.75
N PHE A 32 -42.38 -4.11 10.69
CA PHE A 32 -41.94 -5.40 10.16
C PHE A 32 -41.41 -5.34 8.72
N LYS A 33 -42.09 -4.62 7.82
CA LYS A 33 -41.66 -4.48 6.42
C LYS A 33 -40.31 -3.74 6.32
N ARG A 34 -40.12 -2.70 7.14
CA ARG A 34 -38.86 -1.95 7.21
C ARG A 34 -37.73 -2.80 7.80
N CYS A 35 -37.99 -3.52 8.89
CA CYS A 35 -37.02 -4.43 9.52
C CYS A 35 -36.52 -5.47 8.51
N LYS A 36 -37.44 -6.18 7.83
CA LYS A 36 -37.09 -7.17 6.80
C LYS A 36 -36.22 -6.58 5.69
N ARG A 37 -36.56 -5.39 5.18
CA ARG A 37 -35.77 -4.71 4.13
C ARG A 37 -34.35 -4.40 4.62
N LEU A 38 -34.20 -3.85 5.82
CA LEU A 38 -32.89 -3.50 6.39
C LEU A 38 -32.01 -4.73 6.64
N LEU A 39 -32.59 -5.84 7.12
CA LEU A 39 -31.88 -7.12 7.27
C LEU A 39 -31.41 -7.66 5.93
N ILE A 40 -32.27 -7.65 4.91
CA ILE A 40 -31.90 -8.09 3.56
C ILE A 40 -30.79 -7.20 3.00
N THR A 41 -30.89 -5.88 3.14
CA THR A 41 -29.83 -4.94 2.70
C THR A 41 -28.51 -5.25 3.39
N GLY A 42 -28.49 -5.40 4.73
CA GLY A 42 -27.27 -5.72 5.47
C GLY A 42 -26.68 -7.07 5.04
N LEU A 43 -27.52 -8.08 4.80
CA LEU A 43 -27.08 -9.39 4.32
C LEU A 43 -26.49 -9.32 2.90
N VAL A 44 -27.13 -8.60 1.97
CA VAL A 44 -26.63 -8.42 0.60
C VAL A 44 -25.28 -7.70 0.61
N LEU A 45 -25.15 -6.63 1.41
CA LEU A 45 -23.87 -5.92 1.57
C LEU A 45 -22.79 -6.85 2.15
N LEU A 46 -23.13 -7.63 3.17
CA LEU A 46 -22.18 -8.57 3.77
C LEU A 46 -21.72 -9.60 2.75
N VAL A 47 -22.65 -10.25 2.02
CA VAL A 47 -22.32 -11.24 0.98
C VAL A 47 -21.47 -10.63 -0.13
N PHE A 48 -21.81 -9.43 -0.59
CA PHE A 48 -21.05 -8.75 -1.65
C PHE A 48 -19.62 -8.39 -1.20
N PHE A 49 -19.49 -7.71 -0.06
CA PHE A 49 -18.19 -7.21 0.41
C PHE A 49 -17.30 -8.27 1.06
N SER A 50 -17.86 -9.42 1.44
CA SER A 50 -17.07 -10.59 1.86
C SER A 50 -16.73 -11.54 0.71
N ASN A 51 -17.15 -11.27 -0.52
CA ASN A 51 -16.86 -12.13 -1.65
C ASN A 51 -15.45 -11.88 -2.23
N SER A 52 -14.57 -12.88 -2.12
CA SER A 52 -13.18 -12.82 -2.58
C SER A 52 -13.05 -12.65 -4.09
N PHE A 53 -13.94 -13.27 -4.89
CA PHE A 53 -13.94 -13.12 -6.33
C PHE A 53 -14.23 -11.66 -6.75
N ILE A 54 -15.26 -11.05 -6.15
CA ILE A 54 -15.67 -9.69 -6.50
C ILE A 54 -14.53 -8.71 -6.21
N VAL A 55 -14.01 -8.67 -4.98
CA VAL A 55 -12.93 -7.73 -4.64
C VAL A 55 -11.68 -7.97 -5.49
N GLY A 56 -11.33 -9.23 -5.76
CA GLY A 56 -10.19 -9.57 -6.60
C GLY A 56 -10.33 -9.06 -8.04
N LYS A 57 -11.54 -9.02 -8.61
CA LYS A 57 -11.77 -8.40 -9.93
C LYS A 57 -11.54 -6.90 -9.92
N PHE A 58 -11.95 -6.21 -8.85
CA PHE A 58 -11.66 -4.78 -8.70
C PHE A 58 -10.15 -4.52 -8.54
N PHE A 59 -9.42 -5.37 -7.81
CA PHE A 59 -7.95 -5.28 -7.77
C PHE A 59 -7.32 -5.52 -9.14
N ASN A 60 -7.72 -6.56 -9.88
CA ASN A 60 -7.17 -6.81 -11.23
C ASN A 60 -7.36 -5.62 -12.19
N LEU A 61 -8.44 -4.85 -12.05
CA LEU A 61 -8.68 -3.65 -12.86
C LEU A 61 -7.86 -2.43 -12.40
N TYR A 62 -7.49 -2.39 -11.11
CA TYR A 62 -6.81 -1.26 -10.49
C TYR A 62 -5.29 -1.41 -10.45
N GLU A 63 -4.81 -2.63 -10.25
CA GLU A 63 -3.39 -2.97 -10.11
C GLU A 63 -2.63 -2.75 -11.42
N SER A 64 -1.40 -2.27 -11.29
CA SER A 64 -0.49 -2.17 -12.44
C SER A 64 -0.17 -3.56 -12.99
N PRO A 65 -0.01 -3.73 -14.31
CA PRO A 65 0.36 -5.01 -14.91
C PRO A 65 1.75 -5.48 -14.46
N TYR A 66 2.03 -6.76 -14.67
CA TYR A 66 3.30 -7.42 -14.31
C TYR A 66 4.54 -6.64 -14.78
N PRO A 67 5.62 -6.68 -13.97
CA PRO A 67 6.84 -5.96 -14.29
C PRO A 67 7.44 -6.44 -15.61
N THR A 68 7.76 -5.50 -16.49
CA THR A 68 8.64 -5.75 -17.63
C THR A 68 10.10 -5.75 -17.18
N ASP A 69 10.98 -6.46 -17.87
CA ASP A 69 12.42 -6.45 -17.55
C ASP A 69 13.00 -5.04 -17.73
N GLN A 70 13.51 -4.47 -16.63
CA GLN A 70 14.01 -3.10 -16.58
C GLN A 70 15.27 -3.02 -15.72
N LYS A 71 16.28 -2.33 -16.24
CA LYS A 71 17.48 -1.95 -15.51
C LYS A 71 17.39 -0.50 -15.07
N ALA A 72 17.77 -0.23 -13.82
CA ALA A 72 17.80 1.11 -13.25
C ALA A 72 19.05 1.30 -12.40
N ASP A 73 19.46 2.55 -12.21
CA ASP A 73 20.58 2.88 -11.34
C ASP A 73 20.16 2.79 -9.86
N VAL A 74 18.93 3.21 -9.56
CA VAL A 74 18.38 3.21 -8.19
C VAL A 74 17.00 2.56 -8.17
N GLY A 75 16.84 1.53 -7.34
CA GLY A 75 15.55 0.97 -6.97
C GLY A 75 14.99 1.65 -5.72
N ILE A 76 13.90 2.41 -5.87
CA ILE A 76 13.22 3.08 -4.75
C ILE A 76 12.15 2.16 -4.18
N VAL A 77 12.32 1.70 -2.95
CA VAL A 77 11.36 0.85 -2.24
C VAL A 77 10.48 1.72 -1.36
N LEU A 78 9.16 1.76 -1.66
CA LEU A 78 8.20 2.49 -0.82
C LEU A 78 7.88 1.69 0.44
N GLY A 79 8.03 2.35 1.60
CA GLY A 79 7.73 1.85 2.94
C GLY A 79 6.28 1.43 3.18
N GLY A 80 5.97 1.11 4.44
CA GLY A 80 4.72 0.49 4.85
C GLY A 80 4.73 -1.03 4.72
N PHE A 81 5.91 -1.64 4.72
CA PHE A 81 6.09 -3.10 4.64
C PHE A 81 6.74 -3.69 5.89
N SER A 82 7.21 -2.86 6.81
CA SER A 82 7.81 -3.30 8.07
C SER A 82 7.49 -2.33 9.22
N ASN A 83 7.68 -2.83 10.44
CA ASN A 83 7.54 -2.08 11.69
C ASN A 83 8.61 -2.54 12.69
N ILE A 84 8.72 -1.87 13.83
CA ILE A 84 9.52 -2.38 14.95
C ILE A 84 8.86 -3.60 15.59
N ASN A 85 9.67 -4.60 15.93
CA ASN A 85 9.29 -5.65 16.86
C ASN A 85 9.57 -5.18 18.30
N GLU A 86 8.54 -4.78 19.03
CA GLU A 86 8.67 -4.27 20.41
C GLU A 86 9.32 -5.28 21.38
N ARG A 87 9.36 -6.58 21.06
CA ARG A 87 9.97 -7.59 21.92
C ARG A 87 11.50 -7.62 21.84
N ASN A 88 12.07 -7.21 20.72
CA ASN A 88 13.53 -7.32 20.50
C ASN A 88 14.14 -6.13 19.75
N ASN A 89 13.35 -5.08 19.50
CA ASN A 89 13.73 -3.85 18.79
C ASN A 89 14.31 -4.07 17.38
N LYS A 90 14.03 -5.21 16.74
CA LYS A 90 14.45 -5.50 15.36
C LYS A 90 13.32 -5.23 14.37
N VAL A 91 13.67 -5.20 13.08
CA VAL A 91 12.68 -5.12 12.00
C VAL A 91 11.70 -6.30 12.06
N LYS A 92 10.41 -6.00 11.94
CA LYS A 92 9.31 -6.95 11.73
C LYS A 92 8.72 -6.69 10.35
N PHE A 93 8.90 -7.63 9.43
CA PHE A 93 8.24 -7.55 8.13
C PHE A 93 6.75 -7.86 8.27
N GLY A 94 5.93 -7.06 7.59
CA GLY A 94 4.50 -7.24 7.47
C GLY A 94 4.11 -7.89 6.15
N TRP A 95 2.81 -7.88 5.88
CA TRP A 95 2.22 -8.49 4.68
C TRP A 95 2.74 -7.90 3.35
N ALA A 96 3.23 -6.66 3.35
CA ALA A 96 3.82 -6.03 2.16
C ALA A 96 5.34 -6.22 2.03
N GLY A 97 5.96 -7.12 2.83
CA GLY A 97 7.40 -7.39 2.84
C GLY A 97 7.99 -7.81 1.49
N ASP A 98 7.17 -8.35 0.59
CA ASP A 98 7.55 -8.69 -0.79
C ASP A 98 8.18 -7.51 -1.54
N ARG A 99 7.81 -6.25 -1.23
CA ARG A 99 8.49 -5.06 -1.79
C ARG A 99 10.00 -5.08 -1.58
N LEU A 100 10.45 -5.39 -0.36
CA LEU A 100 11.86 -5.45 -0.03
C LEU A 100 12.52 -6.68 -0.65
N PHE A 101 11.88 -7.84 -0.61
CA PHE A 101 12.43 -9.08 -1.16
C PHE A 101 12.64 -8.98 -2.67
N GLN A 102 11.70 -8.37 -3.40
CA GLN A 102 11.87 -8.09 -4.83
C GLN A 102 13.03 -7.11 -5.08
N ALA A 103 13.15 -6.04 -4.27
CA ALA A 103 14.27 -5.11 -4.39
C ALA A 103 15.63 -5.78 -4.15
N ILE A 104 15.74 -6.64 -3.14
CA ILE A 104 16.96 -7.43 -2.88
C ILE A 104 17.26 -8.35 -4.08
N SER A 105 16.26 -9.02 -4.64
CA SER A 105 16.41 -9.88 -5.82
C SER A 105 16.90 -9.09 -7.04
N LEU A 106 16.30 -7.92 -7.29
CA LEU A 106 16.71 -7.00 -8.38
C LEU A 106 18.14 -6.49 -8.17
N TYR A 107 18.53 -6.20 -6.94
CA TYR A 107 19.89 -5.77 -6.62
C TYR A 107 20.91 -6.88 -6.85
N LYS A 108 20.68 -8.08 -6.28
CA LYS A 108 21.58 -9.22 -6.41
C LYS A 108 21.71 -9.73 -7.85
N SER A 109 20.68 -9.54 -8.68
CA SER A 109 20.72 -9.85 -10.12
C SER A 109 21.33 -8.74 -10.99
N GLY A 110 21.79 -7.63 -10.41
CA GLY A 110 22.39 -6.51 -11.15
C GLY A 110 21.39 -5.73 -12.01
N ARG A 111 20.09 -5.81 -11.70
CA ARG A 111 19.04 -5.02 -12.35
C ARG A 111 18.89 -3.63 -11.72
N ILE A 112 19.25 -3.48 -10.45
CA ILE A 112 19.43 -2.18 -9.80
C ILE A 112 20.80 -2.09 -9.14
N ASN A 113 21.43 -0.91 -9.17
CA ASN A 113 22.77 -0.71 -8.58
C ASN A 113 22.71 -0.26 -7.13
N LYS A 114 21.62 0.41 -6.71
CA LYS A 114 21.41 0.90 -5.35
C LYS A 114 19.97 0.67 -4.90
N ILE A 115 19.77 0.48 -3.61
CA ILE A 115 18.46 0.37 -2.98
C ILE A 115 18.22 1.65 -2.18
N LEU A 116 17.19 2.42 -2.53
CA LEU A 116 16.72 3.54 -1.74
C LEU A 116 15.44 3.15 -1.00
N ILE A 117 15.46 3.16 0.33
CA ILE A 117 14.25 2.98 1.14
C ILE A 117 13.65 4.36 1.40
N THR A 118 12.42 4.57 0.95
CA THR A 118 11.65 5.78 1.26
C THR A 118 10.44 5.41 2.11
N SER A 119 10.52 5.79 3.38
CA SER A 119 9.46 5.51 4.34
C SER A 119 9.24 6.73 5.22
N GLY A 120 8.07 7.33 5.09
CA GLY A 120 7.62 8.31 6.04
C GLY A 120 7.04 7.67 7.28
N SER A 121 7.10 8.35 8.43
CA SER A 121 6.29 7.91 9.56
C SER A 121 4.81 8.15 9.23
N ALA A 122 4.06 7.06 8.98
CA ALA A 122 2.60 7.14 8.94
C ALA A 122 2.00 7.41 10.35
N ASN A 123 2.81 7.24 11.40
CA ASN A 123 2.47 7.51 12.78
C ASN A 123 3.01 8.89 13.21
N LEU A 124 2.12 9.88 13.24
CA LEU A 124 2.44 11.21 13.77
C LEU A 124 2.81 11.21 15.27
N ILE A 125 2.59 10.10 15.98
CA ILE A 125 2.64 9.98 17.44
C ILE A 125 3.98 9.41 17.92
N ASP A 126 4.53 8.40 17.24
CA ASP A 126 5.81 7.80 17.62
C ASP A 126 6.87 8.09 16.55
N LYS A 127 7.83 8.95 16.92
CA LYS A 127 8.92 9.42 16.07
C LYS A 127 10.24 8.73 16.39
N THR A 128 10.27 7.81 17.35
CA THR A 128 11.52 7.33 17.93
C THR A 128 12.27 6.35 17.04
N VAL A 129 11.56 5.52 16.26
CA VAL A 129 12.16 4.55 15.34
C VAL A 129 11.53 4.66 13.95
N LYS A 130 12.35 4.93 12.94
CA LYS A 130 11.92 5.02 11.53
C LYS A 130 12.10 3.68 10.83
N GLU A 131 11.14 3.33 9.98
CA GLU A 131 11.15 2.08 9.22
C GLU A 131 12.45 1.89 8.42
N GLY A 132 12.90 2.93 7.72
CA GLY A 132 14.13 2.87 6.92
C GLY A 132 15.39 2.57 7.75
N ASP A 133 15.48 3.02 9.00
CA ASP A 133 16.66 2.74 9.85
C ASP A 133 16.71 1.25 10.22
N LEU A 134 15.56 0.66 10.57
CA LEU A 134 15.45 -0.78 10.85
C LEU A 134 15.79 -1.63 9.61
N VAL A 135 15.33 -1.20 8.44
CA VAL A 135 15.58 -1.89 7.17
C VAL A 135 17.05 -1.74 6.75
N PHE A 136 17.67 -0.59 7.00
CA PHE A 136 19.09 -0.36 6.75
C PHE A 136 19.96 -1.36 7.50
N ASP A 137 19.72 -1.52 8.81
CA ASP A 137 20.46 -2.48 9.63
C ASP A 137 20.27 -3.93 9.15
N TYR A 138 19.04 -4.27 8.74
CA TYR A 138 18.75 -5.58 8.16
C TYR A 138 19.48 -5.81 6.84
N LEU A 139 19.49 -4.84 5.92
CA LEU A 139 20.16 -4.95 4.63
C LEU A 139 21.68 -5.10 4.81
N LYS A 140 22.27 -4.38 5.77
CA LYS A 140 23.67 -4.56 6.18
C LYS A 140 23.93 -5.95 6.73
N GLN A 141 23.04 -6.45 7.62
CA GLN A 141 23.16 -7.77 8.21
C GLN A 141 23.19 -8.89 7.16
N ILE A 142 22.43 -8.76 6.08
CA ILE A 142 22.39 -9.74 4.99
C ILE A 142 23.46 -9.50 3.89
N GLY A 143 24.42 -8.61 4.15
CA GLY A 143 25.58 -8.38 3.29
C GLY A 143 25.30 -7.53 2.06
N ILE A 144 24.39 -6.56 2.13
CA ILE A 144 24.33 -5.46 1.15
C ILE A 144 25.30 -4.37 1.59
N PRO A 145 26.24 -3.93 0.74
CA PRO A 145 27.17 -2.84 1.05
C PRO A 145 26.43 -1.56 1.45
N GLU A 146 26.88 -0.94 2.54
CA GLU A 146 26.32 0.32 3.03
C GLU A 146 26.34 1.44 1.99
N THR A 147 27.36 1.46 1.12
CA THR A 147 27.48 2.42 0.01
C THR A 147 26.37 2.30 -1.04
N ASP A 148 25.64 1.19 -1.06
CA ASP A 148 24.55 0.93 -2.00
C ASP A 148 23.15 1.06 -1.37
N ILE A 149 23.09 1.40 -0.08
CA ILE A 149 21.81 1.61 0.63
C ILE A 149 21.63 3.11 0.86
N LEU A 150 20.52 3.65 0.38
CA LEU A 150 20.10 5.04 0.58
C LEU A 150 18.84 5.07 1.42
N ILE A 151 18.74 6.01 2.36
CA ILE A 151 17.58 6.09 3.27
C ILE A 151 16.95 7.49 3.20
N GLU A 152 15.64 7.51 2.99
CA GLU A 152 14.78 8.69 3.05
C GLU A 152 13.70 8.44 4.11
N ASN A 153 13.83 9.09 5.27
CA ASN A 153 12.94 8.89 6.43
C ASN A 153 12.21 10.16 6.89
N GLN A 154 12.11 11.20 6.05
CA GLN A 154 11.54 12.50 6.43
C GLN A 154 10.17 12.75 5.78
N GLY A 155 9.84 12.05 4.70
CA GLY A 155 8.54 12.18 4.05
C GLY A 155 7.39 11.83 4.99
N ARG A 156 6.20 12.40 4.76
CA ARG A 156 4.98 12.09 5.53
C ARG A 156 3.87 11.50 4.66
N ASN A 157 4.06 11.53 3.35
CA ASN A 157 3.12 11.04 2.35
C ASN A 157 3.87 10.71 1.06
N THR A 158 3.20 10.04 0.13
CA THR A 158 3.81 9.56 -1.12
C THR A 158 4.42 10.69 -1.98
N ILE A 159 3.86 11.90 -1.96
CA ILE A 159 4.39 13.06 -2.69
C ILE A 159 5.70 13.56 -2.06
N GLU A 160 5.76 13.69 -0.74
CA GLU A 160 6.98 14.06 -0.02
C GLU A 160 8.06 13.00 -0.16
N ASN A 161 7.69 11.71 -0.10
CA ASN A 161 8.61 10.60 -0.35
C ASN A 161 9.26 10.73 -1.74
N ALA A 162 8.45 11.04 -2.77
CA ALA A 162 8.95 11.22 -4.13
C ALA A 162 9.90 12.43 -4.24
N SER A 163 9.55 13.57 -3.64
CA SER A 163 10.37 14.79 -3.70
C SER A 163 11.70 14.64 -2.96
N LEU A 164 11.69 14.04 -1.78
CA LEU A 164 12.88 13.84 -0.96
C LEU A 164 13.79 12.76 -1.56
N SER A 165 13.22 11.69 -2.10
CA SER A 165 13.98 10.68 -2.86
C SER A 165 14.64 11.30 -4.09
N PHE A 166 13.94 12.18 -4.81
CA PHE A 166 14.50 12.91 -5.95
C PHE A 166 15.69 13.78 -5.54
N LEU A 167 15.58 14.53 -4.45
CA LEU A 167 16.67 15.37 -3.96
C LEU A 167 17.90 14.55 -3.55
N LEU A 168 17.71 13.37 -2.95
CA LEU A 168 18.80 12.46 -2.60
C LEU A 168 19.48 11.89 -3.84
N ILE A 169 18.70 11.39 -4.80
CA ILE A 169 19.23 10.79 -6.04
C ILE A 169 19.95 11.84 -6.88
N LYS A 170 19.38 13.04 -7.04
CA LYS A 170 19.96 14.11 -7.85
C LYS A 170 21.33 14.58 -7.35
N LYS A 171 21.58 14.49 -6.04
CA LYS A 171 22.91 14.79 -5.46
C LYS A 171 23.98 13.77 -5.86
N ILE A 172 23.58 12.53 -6.13
CA ILE A 172 24.48 11.42 -6.47
C ILE A 172 24.63 11.31 -7.99
N ASN A 173 23.52 11.28 -8.70
CA ASN A 173 23.45 11.20 -10.15
C ASN A 173 22.14 11.85 -10.65
N PRO A 174 22.21 13.06 -11.23
CA PRO A 174 21.06 13.77 -11.79
C PRO A 174 20.30 13.02 -12.89
N ASP A 175 20.98 12.15 -13.63
CA ASP A 175 20.44 11.41 -14.78
C ASP A 175 20.13 9.94 -14.46
N ALA A 176 20.12 9.59 -13.17
CA ALA A 176 19.86 8.22 -12.71
C ALA A 176 18.51 7.71 -13.25
N LYS A 177 18.54 6.51 -13.85
CA LYS A 177 17.33 5.74 -14.14
C LYS A 177 16.78 5.22 -12.83
N VAL A 178 15.50 5.45 -12.60
CA VAL A 178 14.84 5.10 -11.34
C VAL A 178 13.77 4.04 -11.57
N LEU A 179 13.78 3.02 -10.72
CA LEU A 179 12.75 2.00 -10.64
C LEU A 179 12.03 2.08 -9.30
N VAL A 180 10.75 2.45 -9.31
CA VAL A 180 9.93 2.53 -8.11
C VAL A 180 9.29 1.17 -7.83
N ILE A 181 9.69 0.55 -6.72
CA ILE A 181 9.30 -0.78 -6.28
C ILE A 181 8.25 -0.64 -5.17
N THR A 182 7.02 -1.07 -5.44
CA THR A 182 5.92 -1.01 -4.46
C THR A 182 4.82 -2.00 -4.81
N SER A 183 3.83 -2.12 -3.93
CA SER A 183 2.68 -2.98 -4.19
C SER A 183 1.95 -2.58 -5.47
N ALA A 184 1.44 -3.55 -6.23
CA ALA A 184 0.81 -3.32 -7.52
C ALA A 184 -0.40 -2.36 -7.42
N TRP A 185 -1.17 -2.49 -6.34
CA TRP A 185 -2.29 -1.59 -6.01
C TRP A 185 -1.83 -0.18 -5.62
N HIS A 186 -0.57 0.02 -5.21
CA HIS A 186 -0.08 1.34 -4.81
C HIS A 186 0.55 2.13 -5.97
N ILE A 187 0.90 1.46 -7.08
CA ILE A 187 1.53 2.08 -8.24
C ILE A 187 0.70 3.24 -8.83
N PRO A 188 -0.64 3.17 -8.98
CA PRO A 188 -1.40 4.29 -9.51
C PRO A 188 -1.15 5.61 -8.76
N ARG A 189 -1.03 5.55 -7.43
CA ARG A 189 -0.71 6.71 -6.59
C ARG A 189 0.76 7.11 -6.66
N ALA A 190 1.66 6.13 -6.56
CA ALA A 190 3.09 6.37 -6.70
C ALA A 190 3.41 7.01 -8.07
N ARG A 191 2.67 6.67 -9.12
CA ARG A 191 2.85 7.26 -10.45
C ARG A 191 2.65 8.77 -10.43
N ILE A 192 1.52 9.22 -9.88
CA ILE A 192 1.19 10.65 -9.74
C ILE A 192 2.26 11.40 -8.93
N ALA A 193 2.76 10.79 -7.85
CA ALA A 193 3.76 11.43 -7.00
C ALA A 193 5.14 11.52 -7.67
N PHE A 194 5.63 10.41 -8.23
CA PHE A 194 6.99 10.32 -8.77
C PHE A 194 7.13 10.97 -10.14
N SER A 195 6.10 10.97 -10.98
CA SER A 195 6.16 11.60 -12.31
C SER A 195 6.30 13.13 -12.24
N LYS A 196 6.04 13.75 -11.09
CA LYS A 196 6.28 15.19 -10.88
C LYS A 196 7.76 15.56 -10.81
N TYR A 197 8.60 14.64 -10.34
CA TYR A 197 9.99 14.91 -10.00
C TYR A 197 10.95 14.18 -10.95
N PHE A 198 10.58 12.99 -11.42
CA PHE A 198 11.41 12.17 -12.27
C PHE A 198 10.91 12.15 -13.71
N ASN A 199 11.74 12.59 -14.65
CA ASN A 199 11.43 12.55 -16.09
C ASN A 199 11.47 11.12 -16.66
N LYS A 200 12.32 10.25 -16.10
CA LYS A 200 12.50 8.84 -16.50
C LYS A 200 12.36 7.94 -15.28
N VAL A 201 11.11 7.64 -14.93
CA VAL A 201 10.78 6.72 -13.84
C VAL A 201 9.99 5.54 -14.36
N ALA A 202 10.42 4.37 -13.94
CA ALA A 202 9.73 3.13 -14.23
C ALA A 202 9.22 2.51 -12.93
N TYR A 203 8.29 1.55 -13.02
CA TYR A 203 7.60 1.01 -11.85
C TYR A 203 7.68 -0.52 -11.86
N TYR A 204 7.96 -1.09 -10.69
CA TYR A 204 8.03 -2.52 -10.47
C TYR A 204 6.94 -2.93 -9.47
N PRO A 205 5.80 -3.48 -9.94
CA PRO A 205 4.74 -3.96 -9.06
C PRO A 205 5.14 -5.23 -8.31
N THR A 206 4.83 -5.25 -7.02
CA THR A 206 4.99 -6.40 -6.12
C THR A 206 3.67 -6.65 -5.36
N ASN A 207 3.60 -7.66 -4.50
CA ASN A 207 2.53 -7.85 -3.51
C ASN A 207 1.10 -7.63 -4.09
N TYR A 208 0.76 -8.41 -5.12
CA TYR A 208 -0.54 -8.39 -5.77
C TYR A 208 -1.62 -8.97 -4.86
N ILE A 209 -2.80 -8.34 -4.88
CA ILE A 209 -4.02 -8.85 -4.23
C ILE A 209 -4.97 -9.45 -5.26
N GLY A 210 -4.99 -8.88 -6.47
CA GLY A 210 -5.72 -9.43 -7.60
C GLY A 210 -5.27 -10.86 -7.92
N LYS A 211 -6.24 -11.71 -8.27
CA LYS A 211 -6.00 -13.12 -8.61
C LYS A 211 -6.37 -13.38 -10.07
N THR A 212 -5.53 -14.12 -10.77
CA THR A 212 -5.78 -14.57 -12.16
C THR A 212 -6.60 -15.85 -12.21
N SER A 213 -6.57 -16.66 -11.16
CA SER A 213 -7.35 -17.89 -11.00
C SER A 213 -8.13 -17.89 -9.69
N TYR A 214 -9.33 -18.46 -9.72
CA TYR A 214 -10.20 -18.59 -8.55
C TYR A 214 -10.67 -20.02 -8.40
N ASP A 215 -10.68 -20.51 -7.17
CA ASP A 215 -11.32 -21.77 -6.81
C ASP A 215 -12.81 -21.56 -6.52
N PHE A 216 -13.57 -22.65 -6.44
CA PHE A 216 -15.01 -22.58 -6.16
C PHE A 216 -15.30 -21.81 -4.85
N SER A 217 -14.49 -22.01 -3.81
CA SER A 217 -14.63 -21.31 -2.53
C SER A 217 -14.57 -19.79 -2.65
N SER A 218 -13.77 -19.25 -3.56
CA SER A 218 -13.66 -17.80 -3.78
C SER A 218 -14.97 -17.16 -4.26
N TYR A 219 -15.89 -17.94 -4.84
CA TYR A 219 -17.17 -17.47 -5.32
C TYR A 219 -18.28 -17.53 -4.26
N VAL A 220 -18.21 -18.49 -3.35
CA VAL A 220 -19.35 -18.79 -2.45
C VAL A 220 -19.05 -18.60 -0.97
N ILE A 221 -17.79 -18.74 -0.52
CA ILE A 221 -17.43 -18.64 0.90
C ILE A 221 -17.09 -17.19 1.25
N PRO A 222 -17.84 -16.55 2.17
CA PRO A 222 -17.49 -15.24 2.71
C PRO A 222 -16.10 -15.20 3.35
N SER A 223 -15.34 -14.15 3.09
CA SER A 223 -13.99 -13.93 3.61
C SER A 223 -13.87 -12.60 4.37
N ALA A 224 -13.28 -12.66 5.56
CA ALA A 224 -12.89 -11.47 6.32
C ALA A 224 -11.74 -10.71 5.64
N GLU A 225 -10.89 -11.42 4.89
CA GLU A 225 -9.83 -10.80 4.09
C GLU A 225 -10.43 -9.96 2.96
N ALA A 226 -11.51 -10.42 2.32
CA ALA A 226 -12.17 -9.66 1.26
C ALA A 226 -12.71 -8.31 1.78
N LEU A 227 -13.29 -8.29 2.98
CA LEU A 227 -13.71 -7.06 3.65
C LEU A 227 -12.51 -6.12 3.88
N SER A 228 -11.40 -6.65 4.36
CA SER A 228 -10.16 -5.89 4.59
C SER A 228 -9.56 -5.34 3.28
N ASN A 229 -9.62 -6.12 2.20
CA ASN A 229 -9.15 -5.74 0.87
C ASN A 229 -10.00 -4.61 0.27
N TRP A 230 -11.31 -4.59 0.51
CA TRP A 230 -12.16 -3.45 0.16
C TRP A 230 -11.78 -2.18 0.94
N GLU A 231 -11.48 -2.29 2.23
CA GLU A 231 -11.00 -1.13 3.01
C GLU A 231 -9.71 -0.54 2.43
N LEU A 232 -8.77 -1.41 2.04
CA LEU A 232 -7.53 -0.98 1.38
C LEU A 232 -7.82 -0.30 0.03
N LEU A 233 -8.68 -0.89 -0.79
CA LEU A 233 -9.00 -0.35 -2.11
C LEU A 233 -9.66 1.04 -2.01
N PHE A 234 -10.61 1.23 -1.10
CA PHE A 234 -11.24 2.53 -0.87
C PHE A 234 -10.23 3.56 -0.35
N LYS A 235 -9.32 3.16 0.55
CA LYS A 235 -8.24 4.03 1.01
C LYS A 235 -7.35 4.49 -0.15
N GLU A 236 -7.05 3.59 -1.09
CA GLU A 236 -6.24 3.90 -2.26
C GLU A 236 -6.99 4.79 -3.27
N TRP A 237 -8.27 4.55 -3.52
CA TRP A 237 -9.07 5.42 -4.39
C TRP A 237 -9.20 6.85 -3.85
N ILE A 238 -9.45 7.00 -2.55
CA ILE A 238 -9.48 8.32 -1.91
C ILE A 238 -8.10 8.96 -1.94
N GLY A 239 -7.06 8.19 -1.61
CA GLY A 239 -5.68 8.67 -1.66
C GLY A 239 -5.33 9.19 -3.05
N LEU A 240 -5.68 8.45 -4.09
CA LEU A 240 -5.48 8.83 -5.49
C LEU A 240 -6.24 10.11 -5.84
N LEU A 241 -7.50 10.24 -5.41
CA LEU A 241 -8.30 11.45 -5.62
C LEU A 241 -7.66 12.66 -4.94
N VAL A 242 -7.26 12.53 -3.68
CA VAL A 242 -6.60 13.60 -2.91
C VAL A 242 -5.27 13.99 -3.54
N ASP A 243 -4.48 13.00 -3.99
CA ASP A 243 -3.19 13.25 -4.63
C ASP A 243 -3.40 14.03 -5.94
N ARG A 244 -4.39 13.66 -6.78
CA ARG A 244 -4.78 14.41 -7.99
C ARG A 244 -5.23 15.85 -7.72
N LEU A 245 -5.92 16.10 -6.61
CA LEU A 245 -6.35 17.45 -6.25
C LEU A 245 -5.20 18.32 -5.72
N ARG A 246 -4.08 17.71 -5.32
CA ARG A 246 -2.85 18.38 -4.87
C ARG A 246 -1.80 18.50 -5.99
N THR A 247 -2.08 17.98 -7.18
CA THR A 247 -1.23 18.06 -8.37
C THR A 247 -1.77 19.08 -9.33
#